data_AF-A0A9P5EPR6-F1
#
_entry.id   AF-A0A9P5EPR6-F1
#
_cell.length_a   1.000
_cell.length_b   1.000
_cell.length_c   1.000
_cell.angle_alpha   90.00
_cell.angle_beta   90.00
_cell.angle_gamma   90.00
#
_symmetry.space_group_name_H-M   'P 1'
#
loop_
_entity.id
_entity.type
_entity.pdbx_description
1 polymer ?
#
loop_
_entity_poly.entity_id
_entity_poly.type
_entity_poly.pdbx_seq_one_letter_code
_entity_poly.pdbx_strand_id
1 'polypeptide(L)'
;MAIDNHRWLLETGEFTDFRIICADDGMEFNVHRLMLSIHSAYFARLFKSGFQETISGVSTFTDVNSQAMGQLLDFFYRGNTPWKGPDDVVMLADMWILADRLQATSAMMEIEHRVKIKLISFHSKWIVADWKLLEMVFYHKACAESSIGYTIGEAASIVLVNRSKDPEKTDLVERQARENILLANMMLFWSSRYWKESKSFQPSTKSDQFFSSSSLFETTPTPEATRGDTTIRDRIIFEKMTKPSRIMTSGPEANADNKRKRTS
;
A
#
# COMPACT_ATOMS: atom_id res chain seq x y z
N MET A 1 -18.00 -8.59 -34.57
CA MET A 1 -17.69 -7.71 -33.42
C MET A 1 -16.47 -8.31 -32.75
N ALA A 2 -15.37 -7.56 -32.66
CA ALA A 2 -14.24 -8.00 -31.85
C ALA A 2 -14.71 -8.03 -30.39
N ILE A 3 -14.43 -9.12 -29.68
CA ILE A 3 -14.77 -9.22 -28.26
C ILE A 3 -13.81 -8.29 -27.51
N ASP A 4 -14.35 -7.30 -26.78
CA ASP A 4 -13.55 -6.25 -26.13
C ASP A 4 -12.63 -6.75 -25.00
N ASN A 5 -12.83 -7.99 -24.54
CA ASN A 5 -11.95 -8.70 -23.60
C ASN A 5 -11.67 -10.13 -24.04
N HIS A 6 -10.52 -10.65 -23.61
CA HIS A 6 -10.03 -11.97 -24.01
C HIS A 6 -10.13 -13.00 -22.87
N ARG A 7 -10.87 -12.69 -21.79
CA ARG A 7 -10.96 -13.56 -20.58
C ARG A 7 -11.50 -14.94 -20.88
N TRP A 8 -12.38 -15.05 -21.87
CA TRP A 8 -12.92 -16.33 -22.32
C TRP A 8 -11.81 -17.33 -22.68
N LEU A 9 -10.67 -16.88 -23.21
CA LEU A 9 -9.52 -17.76 -23.52
C LEU A 9 -8.93 -18.39 -22.26
N LEU A 10 -8.89 -17.65 -21.14
CA LEU A 10 -8.40 -18.14 -19.87
C LEU A 10 -9.42 -19.08 -19.21
N GLU A 11 -10.71 -18.77 -19.33
CA GLU A 11 -11.81 -19.56 -18.75
C GLU A 11 -12.03 -20.89 -19.47
N THR A 12 -12.00 -20.90 -20.80
CA THR A 12 -12.21 -22.12 -21.60
C THR A 12 -10.92 -22.93 -21.80
N GLY A 13 -9.76 -22.25 -21.79
CA GLY A 13 -8.48 -22.86 -22.14
C GLY A 13 -8.34 -23.24 -23.62
N GLU A 14 -9.26 -22.82 -24.48
CA GLU A 14 -9.18 -23.08 -25.92
C GLU A 14 -7.92 -22.45 -26.53
N PHE A 15 -7.24 -23.19 -27.42
CA PHE A 15 -5.99 -22.78 -28.11
C PHE A 15 -4.76 -22.62 -27.21
N THR A 16 -4.81 -23.14 -25.99
CA THR A 16 -3.68 -23.14 -25.06
C THR A 16 -2.46 -23.85 -25.65
N ASP A 17 -1.31 -23.18 -25.55
CA ASP A 17 0.01 -23.66 -25.99
C ASP A 17 1.06 -23.62 -24.86
N PHE A 18 0.62 -23.35 -23.63
CA PHE A 18 1.44 -23.29 -22.44
C PHE A 18 0.65 -23.53 -21.14
N ARG A 19 1.31 -24.08 -20.11
CA ARG A 19 0.72 -24.24 -18.78
C ARG A 19 1.60 -23.63 -17.69
N ILE A 20 0.94 -23.00 -16.72
CA ILE A 20 1.57 -22.52 -15.49
C ILE A 20 1.03 -23.35 -14.33
N ILE A 21 1.92 -23.87 -13.49
CA ILE A 21 1.57 -24.67 -12.31
C ILE A 21 2.06 -23.93 -11.05
N CYS A 22 1.15 -23.62 -10.13
CA CYS A 22 1.50 -23.15 -8.79
C CYS A 22 1.61 -24.39 -7.89
N ALA A 23 2.83 -24.77 -7.51
CA ALA A 23 3.08 -26.05 -6.87
C ALA A 23 2.55 -26.14 -5.43
N ASP A 24 2.41 -25.01 -4.75
CA ASP A 24 1.99 -24.96 -3.35
C ASP A 24 0.59 -25.52 -3.12
N ASP A 25 -0.33 -25.27 -4.06
CA ASP A 25 -1.70 -25.77 -4.04
C ASP A 25 -2.06 -26.65 -5.24
N GLY A 26 -1.11 -26.87 -6.16
CA GLY A 26 -1.27 -27.69 -7.35
C GLY A 26 -2.16 -27.05 -8.42
N MET A 27 -2.49 -25.76 -8.32
CA MET A 27 -3.36 -25.09 -9.28
C MET A 27 -2.66 -24.92 -10.64
N GLU A 28 -3.36 -25.32 -11.70
CA GLU A 28 -2.89 -25.21 -13.08
C GLU A 28 -3.66 -24.14 -13.86
N PHE A 29 -2.95 -23.36 -14.67
CA PHE A 29 -3.51 -22.38 -15.58
C PHE A 29 -3.13 -22.72 -17.03
N ASN A 30 -4.15 -22.95 -17.84
CA ASN A 30 -4.04 -23.09 -19.29
C ASN A 30 -3.95 -21.69 -19.91
N VAL A 31 -2.82 -21.38 -20.55
CA VAL A 31 -2.47 -20.03 -20.97
C VAL A 31 -1.80 -19.99 -22.35
N HIS A 32 -1.74 -18.79 -22.92
CA HIS A 32 -1.25 -18.55 -24.27
C HIS A 32 0.10 -17.83 -24.22
N ARG A 33 1.11 -18.37 -24.90
CA ARG A 33 2.45 -17.77 -24.98
C ARG A 33 2.41 -16.34 -25.49
N LEU A 34 1.55 -16.07 -26.48
CA LEU A 34 1.37 -14.74 -27.04
C LEU A 34 0.88 -13.75 -25.97
N MET A 35 -0.18 -14.11 -25.24
CA MET A 35 -0.75 -13.25 -24.19
C MET A 35 0.26 -12.97 -23.10
N LEU A 36 0.98 -13.99 -22.63
CA LEU A 36 2.03 -13.82 -21.64
C LEU A 36 3.17 -12.93 -22.16
N SER A 37 3.60 -13.11 -23.41
CA SER A 37 4.70 -12.34 -24.02
C SER A 37 4.37 -10.85 -24.18
N ILE A 38 3.11 -10.51 -24.47
CA ILE A 38 2.67 -9.13 -24.62
C ILE A 38 2.79 -8.38 -23.27
N HIS A 39 2.43 -9.06 -22.18
CA HIS A 39 2.31 -8.41 -20.88
C HIS A 39 3.51 -8.60 -19.94
N SER A 40 4.42 -9.54 -20.24
CA SER A 40 5.54 -9.90 -19.38
C SER A 40 6.83 -10.06 -20.20
N ALA A 41 7.83 -9.22 -19.87
CA ALA A 41 9.15 -9.32 -20.48
C ALA A 41 9.87 -10.63 -20.08
N TYR A 42 9.57 -11.16 -18.88
CA TYR A 42 10.05 -12.47 -18.45
C TYR A 42 9.59 -13.56 -19.41
N PHE A 43 8.28 -13.67 -19.67
CA PHE A 43 7.74 -14.69 -20.56
C PHE A 43 8.17 -14.48 -22.01
N ALA A 44 8.24 -13.23 -22.48
CA ALA A 44 8.75 -12.92 -23.81
C ALA A 44 10.21 -13.40 -24.02
N ARG A 45 11.05 -13.33 -22.99
CA ARG A 45 12.41 -13.89 -23.04
C ARG A 45 12.40 -15.40 -22.87
N LEU A 46 11.60 -15.94 -21.96
CA LEU A 46 11.45 -17.38 -21.73
C LEU A 46 11.17 -18.08 -23.06
N PHE A 47 10.13 -17.66 -23.80
CA PHE A 47 9.75 -18.35 -25.03
C PHE A 47 10.71 -18.16 -26.20
N LYS A 48 11.69 -17.25 -26.09
CA LYS A 48 12.78 -17.07 -27.06
C LYS A 48 14.07 -17.81 -26.68
N SER A 49 14.19 -18.26 -25.44
CA SER A 49 15.43 -18.80 -24.87
C SER A 49 15.75 -20.24 -25.29
N GLY A 50 14.75 -21.01 -25.71
CA GLY A 50 14.90 -22.44 -25.99
C GLY A 50 15.10 -23.31 -24.74
N PHE A 51 14.83 -22.80 -23.54
CA PHE A 51 14.92 -23.59 -22.29
C PHE A 51 13.91 -24.74 -22.24
N GLN A 52 14.12 -25.68 -21.31
CA GLN A 52 13.28 -26.88 -21.14
C GLN A 52 11.81 -26.54 -20.95
N GLU A 53 11.49 -25.47 -20.22
CA GLU A 53 10.12 -24.97 -20.04
C GLU A 53 9.48 -24.58 -21.37
N THR A 54 10.27 -24.04 -22.30
CA THR A 54 9.80 -23.69 -23.65
C THR A 54 9.49 -24.95 -24.46
N ILE A 55 10.26 -26.02 -24.26
CA ILE A 55 10.13 -27.30 -24.96
C ILE A 55 8.98 -28.14 -24.37
N SER A 56 8.90 -28.21 -23.04
CA SER A 56 7.85 -28.95 -22.30
C SER A 56 6.49 -28.27 -22.38
N GLY A 57 6.48 -26.95 -22.62
CA GLY A 57 5.26 -26.14 -22.61
C GLY A 57 4.68 -25.95 -21.21
N VAL A 58 5.48 -26.13 -20.16
CA VAL A 58 5.05 -26.02 -18.77
C VAL A 58 6.08 -25.23 -17.95
N SER A 59 5.61 -24.30 -17.13
CA SER A 59 6.41 -23.67 -16.06
C SER A 59 5.76 -23.91 -14.71
N THR A 60 6.58 -24.33 -13.74
CA THR A 60 6.18 -24.58 -12.36
C THR A 60 6.78 -23.53 -11.45
N PHE A 61 5.94 -22.93 -10.59
CA PHE A 61 6.32 -21.96 -9.58
C PHE A 61 6.05 -22.55 -8.19
N THR A 62 7.08 -22.66 -7.34
CA THR A 62 7.02 -23.34 -6.03
C THR A 62 6.83 -22.41 -4.84
N ASP A 63 6.63 -21.13 -5.11
CA ASP A 63 6.61 -20.06 -4.11
C ASP A 63 5.67 -18.93 -4.55
N VAL A 64 4.64 -19.28 -5.32
CA VAL A 64 3.68 -18.33 -5.89
C VAL A 64 2.28 -18.74 -5.48
N ASN A 65 1.60 -17.81 -4.82
CA ASN A 65 0.19 -17.89 -4.51
C ASN A 65 -0.64 -17.96 -5.81
N SER A 66 -1.38 -19.05 -6.00
CA SER A 66 -2.20 -19.25 -7.21
C SER A 66 -3.28 -18.18 -7.38
N GLN A 67 -3.81 -17.62 -6.29
CA GLN A 67 -4.79 -16.55 -6.35
C GLN A 67 -4.16 -15.27 -6.93
N ALA A 68 -2.94 -14.93 -6.52
CA ALA A 68 -2.20 -13.79 -7.08
C ALA A 68 -1.86 -14.01 -8.56
N MET A 69 -1.43 -15.24 -8.92
CA MET A 69 -1.22 -15.62 -10.32
C MET A 69 -2.51 -15.49 -11.14
N GLY A 70 -3.63 -16.01 -10.65
CA GLY A 70 -4.92 -15.93 -11.32
C GLY A 70 -5.40 -14.49 -11.54
N GLN A 71 -5.23 -13.61 -10.55
CA GLN A 71 -5.56 -12.17 -10.71
C GLN A 71 -4.65 -11.46 -11.71
N LEU A 72 -3.36 -11.82 -11.74
CA LEU A 72 -2.42 -11.29 -12.72
C LEU A 72 -2.73 -11.77 -14.14
N LEU A 73 -3.13 -13.04 -14.29
CA LEU A 73 -3.61 -13.56 -15.56
C LEU A 73 -4.92 -12.90 -15.98
N ASP A 74 -5.90 -12.71 -15.09
CA ASP A 74 -7.13 -11.93 -15.40
C ASP A 74 -6.78 -10.54 -15.96
N PHE A 75 -5.78 -9.88 -15.37
CA PHE A 75 -5.29 -8.61 -15.87
C PHE A 75 -4.71 -8.72 -17.29
N PHE A 76 -3.92 -9.76 -17.61
CA PHE A 76 -3.39 -9.97 -18.97
C PHE A 76 -4.49 -10.22 -20.00
N TYR A 77 -5.55 -10.94 -19.63
CA TYR A 77 -6.65 -11.28 -20.56
C TYR A 77 -7.78 -10.23 -20.59
N ARG A 78 -7.66 -9.12 -19.84
CA ARG A 78 -8.72 -8.10 -19.77
C ARG A 78 -9.02 -7.39 -21.09
N GLY A 79 -8.09 -7.40 -22.04
CA GLY A 79 -8.20 -6.61 -23.26
C GLY A 79 -8.30 -5.11 -22.94
N ASN A 80 -9.32 -4.44 -23.46
CA ASN A 80 -9.56 -3.02 -23.24
C ASN A 80 -10.57 -2.73 -22.11
N THR A 81 -11.03 -3.78 -21.41
CA THR A 81 -12.00 -3.61 -20.34
C THR A 81 -11.35 -3.18 -19.02
N PRO A 82 -12.06 -2.40 -18.19
CA PRO A 82 -11.60 -2.07 -16.85
C PRO A 82 -11.27 -3.35 -16.06
N TRP A 83 -10.17 -3.32 -15.33
CA TRP A 83 -9.78 -4.45 -14.49
C TRP A 83 -10.49 -4.38 -13.15
N LYS A 84 -11.38 -5.36 -12.92
CA LYS A 84 -12.11 -5.44 -11.66
C LYS A 84 -11.20 -5.80 -10.50
N GLY A 85 -10.17 -6.63 -10.68
CA GLY A 85 -9.09 -6.93 -9.74
C GLY A 85 -9.48 -7.24 -8.28
N PRO A 86 -8.50 -7.56 -7.42
CA PRO A 86 -8.75 -7.73 -6.00
C PRO A 86 -8.90 -6.35 -5.34
N ASP A 87 -9.79 -6.26 -4.36
CA ASP A 87 -9.87 -5.07 -3.52
C ASP A 87 -8.86 -5.13 -2.37
N ASP A 88 -8.55 -6.31 -1.86
CA ASP A 88 -7.66 -6.48 -0.70
C ASP A 88 -6.23 -5.98 -0.94
N VAL A 89 -5.69 -5.21 0.01
CA VAL A 89 -4.37 -4.55 -0.14
C VAL A 89 -3.24 -5.58 0.00
N VAL A 90 -3.43 -6.61 0.82
CA VAL A 90 -2.45 -7.70 0.97
C VAL A 90 -2.34 -8.45 -0.36
N MET A 91 -3.47 -8.85 -0.95
CA MET A 91 -3.49 -9.47 -2.28
C MET A 91 -2.89 -8.58 -3.37
N LEU A 92 -3.17 -7.26 -3.35
CA LEU A 92 -2.58 -6.32 -4.29
C LEU A 92 -1.05 -6.26 -4.16
N ALA A 93 -0.51 -6.26 -2.92
CA ALA A 93 0.93 -6.27 -2.70
C ALA A 93 1.60 -7.59 -3.12
N ASP A 94 0.97 -8.72 -2.84
CA ASP A 94 1.42 -10.05 -3.30
C ASP A 94 1.46 -10.11 -4.84
N MET A 95 0.39 -9.66 -5.49
CA MET A 95 0.30 -9.54 -6.93
C MET A 95 1.34 -8.57 -7.52
N TRP A 96 1.68 -7.47 -6.83
CA TRP A 96 2.71 -6.54 -7.28
C TRP A 96 4.09 -7.20 -7.29
N ILE A 97 4.44 -7.95 -6.24
CA ILE A 97 5.72 -8.67 -6.14
C ILE A 97 5.82 -9.74 -7.23
N LEU A 98 4.72 -10.47 -7.46
CA LEU A 98 4.66 -11.42 -8.57
C LEU A 98 4.82 -10.72 -9.92
N ALA A 99 4.18 -9.58 -10.12
CA ALA A 99 4.30 -8.79 -11.34
C ALA A 99 5.73 -8.27 -11.54
N ASP A 100 6.44 -7.86 -10.49
CA ASP A 100 7.86 -7.48 -10.56
C ASP A 100 8.75 -8.66 -10.98
N ARG A 101 8.58 -9.82 -10.34
CA ARG A 101 9.29 -11.07 -10.70
C ARG A 101 9.07 -11.45 -12.15
N LEU A 102 7.83 -11.34 -12.63
CA LEU A 102 7.45 -11.62 -14.00
C LEU A 102 7.67 -10.42 -14.95
N GLN A 103 8.22 -9.31 -14.47
CA GLN A 103 8.52 -8.11 -15.25
C GLN A 103 7.30 -7.62 -16.05
N ALA A 104 6.14 -7.58 -15.38
CA ALA A 104 4.85 -7.16 -15.90
C ALA A 104 4.54 -5.72 -15.47
N THR A 105 5.32 -4.76 -16.00
CA THR A 105 5.29 -3.35 -15.57
C THR A 105 3.92 -2.68 -15.69
N SER A 106 3.12 -3.04 -16.70
CA SER A 106 1.75 -2.52 -16.86
C SER A 106 0.83 -2.95 -15.71
N ALA A 107 0.98 -4.18 -15.22
CA ALA A 107 0.25 -4.67 -14.06
C ALA A 107 0.71 -3.95 -12.78
N MET A 108 2.02 -3.77 -12.60
CA MET A 108 2.58 -3.04 -11.46
C MET A 108 2.00 -1.62 -11.35
N MET A 109 1.98 -0.87 -12.46
CA MET A 109 1.43 0.49 -12.49
C MET A 109 -0.07 0.54 -12.14
N GLU A 110 -0.86 -0.41 -12.66
CA GLU A 110 -2.29 -0.50 -12.35
C GLU A 110 -2.52 -0.81 -10.86
N ILE A 111 -1.77 -1.77 -10.31
CA ILE A 111 -1.85 -2.16 -8.90
C ILE A 111 -1.49 -0.97 -8.00
N GLU A 112 -0.41 -0.27 -8.31
CA GLU A 112 0.01 0.94 -7.58
C GLU A 112 -1.06 2.03 -7.61
N HIS A 113 -1.64 2.28 -8.78
CA HIS A 113 -2.73 3.24 -8.94
C HIS A 113 -3.93 2.87 -8.05
N ARG A 114 -4.29 1.59 -8.02
CA ARG A 114 -5.40 1.09 -7.22
C ARG A 114 -5.16 1.18 -5.72
N VAL A 115 -3.95 0.82 -5.25
CA VAL A 115 -3.58 0.99 -3.83
C VAL A 115 -3.62 2.45 -3.43
N LYS A 116 -3.12 3.36 -4.28
CA LYS A 116 -3.19 4.80 -4.05
C LYS A 116 -4.62 5.31 -3.92
N ILE A 117 -5.53 4.92 -4.80
CA ILE A 117 -6.96 5.28 -4.70
C ILE A 117 -7.55 4.73 -3.41
N LYS A 118 -7.25 3.48 -3.05
CA LYS A 118 -7.82 2.85 -1.86
C LYS A 118 -7.34 3.52 -0.56
N LEU A 119 -6.11 3.99 -0.52
CA LEU A 119 -5.50 4.64 0.65
C LEU A 119 -5.58 6.17 0.62
N ILE A 120 -6.35 6.74 -0.31
CA ILE A 120 -6.50 8.19 -0.45
C ILE A 120 -7.14 8.84 0.78
N SER A 121 -8.05 8.12 1.46
CA SER A 121 -8.79 8.65 2.61
C SER A 121 -8.07 8.40 3.93
N PHE A 122 -8.22 9.30 4.90
CA PHE A 122 -7.62 9.12 6.22
C PHE A 122 -8.13 7.86 6.95
N HIS A 123 -9.39 7.50 6.74
CA HIS A 123 -10.01 6.34 7.39
C HIS A 123 -9.48 5.02 6.85
N SER A 124 -9.23 4.95 5.53
CA SER A 124 -8.75 3.72 4.87
C SER A 124 -7.27 3.44 5.14
N LYS A 125 -6.47 4.45 5.55
CA LYS A 125 -5.06 4.26 5.92
C LYS A 125 -4.83 3.25 7.05
N TRP A 126 -5.84 3.02 7.90
CA TRP A 126 -5.77 2.03 9.00
C TRP A 126 -5.77 0.57 8.53
N ILE A 127 -6.08 0.32 7.26
CA ILE A 127 -6.00 -1.02 6.66
C ILE A 127 -4.55 -1.49 6.57
N VAL A 128 -3.57 -0.56 6.53
CA VAL A 128 -2.16 -0.94 6.38
C VAL A 128 -1.50 -1.45 7.67
N ALA A 129 -2.16 -1.29 8.81
CA ALA A 129 -1.70 -1.83 10.09
C ALA A 129 -2.00 -3.33 10.17
N ASP A 130 -1.39 -4.07 9.25
CA ASP A 130 -1.44 -5.51 9.12
C ASP A 130 0.01 -6.02 9.04
N TRP A 131 0.33 -7.03 9.85
CA TRP A 131 1.69 -7.57 9.95
C TRP A 131 2.18 -8.07 8.60
N LYS A 132 1.35 -8.89 7.94
CA LYS A 132 1.70 -9.56 6.69
C LYS A 132 1.93 -8.57 5.57
N LEU A 133 1.10 -7.51 5.48
CA LEU A 133 1.28 -6.46 4.49
C LEU A 133 2.62 -5.74 4.65
N LEU A 134 2.91 -5.27 5.87
CA LEU A 134 4.11 -4.48 6.14
C LEU A 134 5.38 -5.31 5.92
N GLU A 135 5.38 -6.56 6.40
CA GLU A 135 6.50 -7.47 6.18
C GLU A 135 6.73 -7.70 4.68
N MET A 136 5.69 -8.11 3.96
CA MET A 136 5.80 -8.40 2.52
C MET A 136 6.30 -7.21 1.69
N VAL A 137 5.75 -6.01 1.92
CA VAL A 137 6.10 -4.81 1.15
C VAL A 137 7.51 -4.34 1.46
N PHE A 138 7.90 -4.29 2.74
CA PHE A 138 9.16 -3.67 3.15
C PHE A 138 10.34 -4.65 3.24
N TYR A 139 10.13 -5.96 3.15
CA TYR A 139 11.22 -6.92 2.90
C TYR A 139 11.55 -7.02 1.40
N HIS A 140 10.57 -6.80 0.52
CA HIS A 140 10.82 -6.77 -0.92
C HIS A 140 11.33 -5.40 -1.36
N LYS A 141 12.65 -5.25 -1.53
CA LYS A 141 13.31 -3.95 -1.80
C LYS A 141 12.63 -3.14 -2.92
N ALA A 142 12.36 -3.75 -4.08
CA ALA A 142 11.75 -3.03 -5.19
C ALA A 142 10.30 -2.58 -4.88
N CYS A 143 9.58 -3.31 -4.03
CA CYS A 143 8.21 -2.98 -3.61
C CYS A 143 8.24 -1.83 -2.60
N ALA A 144 9.18 -1.88 -1.65
CA ALA A 144 9.43 -0.82 -0.69
C ALA A 144 9.80 0.52 -1.36
N GLU A 145 10.57 0.47 -2.44
CA GLU A 145 11.04 1.63 -3.21
C GLU A 145 10.06 2.09 -4.31
N SER A 146 8.95 1.38 -4.52
CA SER A 146 7.93 1.74 -5.52
C SER A 146 6.78 2.56 -4.93
N SER A 147 5.85 3.01 -5.78
CA SER A 147 4.70 3.83 -5.38
C SER A 147 3.86 3.16 -4.28
N ILE A 148 3.78 1.82 -4.27
CA ILE A 148 3.06 1.07 -3.24
C ILE A 148 3.74 1.22 -1.87
N GLY A 149 5.07 1.09 -1.80
CA GLY A 149 5.85 1.27 -0.57
C GLY A 149 5.78 2.69 -0.03
N TYR A 150 5.82 3.70 -0.91
CA TYR A 150 5.60 5.10 -0.52
C TYR A 150 4.20 5.32 0.07
N THR A 151 3.15 4.81 -0.60
CA THR A 151 1.76 4.98 -0.16
C THR A 151 1.49 4.26 1.16
N ILE A 152 2.01 3.04 1.32
CA ILE A 152 1.85 2.26 2.56
C ILE A 152 2.66 2.89 3.69
N GLY A 153 3.88 3.37 3.43
CA GLY A 153 4.70 4.06 4.43
C GLY A 153 4.08 5.37 4.92
N GLU A 154 3.41 6.12 4.03
CA GLU A 154 2.61 7.29 4.39
C GLU A 154 1.47 6.91 5.34
N ALA A 155 0.72 5.86 4.97
CA ALA A 155 -0.39 5.36 5.77
C ALA A 155 0.06 4.85 7.15
N ALA A 156 1.19 4.13 7.22
CA ALA A 156 1.79 3.66 8.45
C ALA A 156 2.23 4.83 9.35
N SER A 157 2.81 5.88 8.76
CA SER A 157 3.17 7.11 9.50
C SER A 157 1.93 7.77 10.13
N ILE A 158 0.78 7.72 9.46
CA ILE A 158 -0.48 8.28 9.97
C ILE A 158 -1.07 7.44 11.09
N VAL A 159 -0.99 6.11 10.99
CA VAL A 159 -1.40 5.20 12.08
C VAL A 159 -0.61 5.54 13.34
N LEU A 160 0.72 5.68 13.23
CA LEU A 160 1.60 5.97 14.37
C LEU A 160 1.26 7.29 15.07
N VAL A 161 0.92 8.34 14.32
CA VAL A 161 0.59 9.67 14.89
C VAL A 161 -0.75 9.66 15.65
N ASN A 162 -1.63 8.69 15.39
CA ASN A 162 -2.98 8.65 15.95
C ASN A 162 -3.17 7.50 16.95
N ARG A 163 -2.21 7.33 17.86
CA ARG A 163 -2.20 6.27 18.88
C ARG A 163 -3.50 6.15 19.69
N SER A 164 -4.19 7.26 19.91
CA SER A 164 -5.45 7.29 20.66
C SER A 164 -6.60 6.51 20.01
N LYS A 165 -6.56 6.30 18.69
CA LYS A 165 -7.66 5.65 17.96
C LYS A 165 -7.61 4.13 18.08
N ASP A 166 -6.43 3.55 17.94
CA ASP A 166 -6.22 2.11 18.05
C ASP A 166 -4.77 1.82 18.48
N PRO A 167 -4.53 1.62 19.78
CA PRO A 167 -3.19 1.38 20.32
C PRO A 167 -2.56 0.08 19.81
N GLU A 168 -3.34 -0.98 19.60
CA GLU A 168 -2.84 -2.29 19.17
C GLU A 168 -2.24 -2.18 17.76
N LYS A 169 -2.97 -1.57 16.83
CA LYS A 169 -2.48 -1.31 15.47
C LYS A 169 -1.27 -0.36 15.45
N THR A 170 -1.24 0.59 16.37
CA THR A 170 -0.13 1.53 16.49
C THR A 170 1.14 0.83 16.96
N ASP A 171 1.03 0.01 18.01
CA ASP A 171 2.15 -0.75 18.57
C ASP A 171 2.68 -1.79 17.58
N LEU A 172 1.80 -2.37 16.75
CA LEU A 172 2.18 -3.23 15.63
C LEU A 172 3.07 -2.49 14.61
N VAL A 173 2.60 -1.34 14.12
CA VAL A 173 3.35 -0.52 13.14
C VAL A 173 4.68 -0.05 13.74
N GLU A 174 4.69 0.36 15.01
CA GLU A 174 5.90 0.77 15.70
C GLU A 174 6.92 -0.38 15.80
N ARG A 175 6.47 -1.58 16.17
CA ARG A 175 7.34 -2.76 16.26
C ARG A 175 7.93 -3.11 14.89
N GLN A 176 7.09 -3.14 13.86
CA GLN A 176 7.52 -3.38 12.48
C GLN A 176 8.53 -2.33 11.98
N ALA A 177 8.31 -1.06 12.30
CA ALA A 177 9.27 -0.01 11.94
C ALA A 177 10.62 -0.16 12.66
N ARG A 178 10.64 -0.67 13.90
CA ARG A 178 11.90 -0.95 14.61
C ARG A 178 12.69 -2.10 13.96
N GLU A 179 11.99 -3.06 13.38
CA GLU A 179 12.59 -4.25 12.76
C GLU A 179 12.93 -4.03 11.28
N ASN A 180 12.26 -3.08 10.61
CA ASN A 180 12.45 -2.82 9.18
C ASN A 180 12.90 -1.36 8.90
N ILE A 181 14.16 -1.21 8.50
CA ILE A 181 14.78 0.10 8.21
C ILE A 181 14.12 0.84 7.05
N LEU A 182 13.61 0.13 6.03
CA LEU A 182 12.96 0.76 4.88
C LEU A 182 11.61 1.37 5.29
N LEU A 183 10.83 0.65 6.09
CA LEU A 183 9.59 1.18 6.68
C LEU A 183 9.86 2.40 7.57
N ALA A 184 10.83 2.31 8.48
CA ALA A 184 11.20 3.43 9.34
C ALA A 184 11.62 4.67 8.54
N ASN A 185 12.48 4.49 7.53
CA ASN A 185 12.91 5.58 6.66
C ASN A 185 11.73 6.20 5.91
N MET A 186 10.80 5.38 5.42
CA MET A 186 9.62 5.87 4.71
C MET A 186 8.69 6.68 5.65
N MET A 187 8.48 6.20 6.88
CA MET A 187 7.68 6.91 7.88
C MET A 187 8.33 8.23 8.31
N LEU A 188 9.65 8.25 8.50
CA LEU A 188 10.41 9.47 8.80
C LEU A 188 10.34 10.47 7.64
N PHE A 189 10.46 10.00 6.41
CA PHE A 189 10.33 10.83 5.21
C PHE A 189 8.97 11.53 5.17
N TRP A 190 7.87 10.80 5.37
CA TRP A 190 6.52 11.37 5.36
C TRP A 190 6.26 12.30 6.54
N SER A 191 6.72 11.93 7.75
CA SER A 191 6.61 12.79 8.93
C SER A 191 7.32 14.13 8.71
N SER A 192 8.52 14.10 8.13
CA SER A 192 9.28 15.31 7.77
C SER A 192 8.57 16.15 6.72
N ARG A 193 7.96 15.50 5.72
CA ARG A 193 7.21 16.20 4.66
C ARG A 193 5.99 16.92 5.23
N TYR A 194 5.16 16.24 6.01
CA TYR A 194 3.99 16.84 6.64
C TYR A 194 4.37 17.98 7.60
N TRP A 195 5.48 17.86 8.32
CA TRP A 195 5.98 18.94 9.17
C TRP A 195 6.42 20.18 8.39
N LYS A 196 7.00 20.01 7.20
CA LYS A 196 7.35 21.16 6.34
C LYS A 196 6.10 21.81 5.75
N GLU A 197 5.15 21.00 5.30
CA GLU A 197 3.87 21.48 4.77
C GLU A 197 3.07 22.23 5.86
N SER A 198 3.07 21.75 7.10
CA SER A 198 2.41 22.43 8.23
C SER A 198 3.01 23.81 8.56
N LYS A 199 4.32 23.98 8.41
CA LYS A 199 4.98 25.30 8.58
C LYS A 199 4.72 26.27 7.43
N SER A 200 4.52 25.76 6.22
CA SER A 200 4.17 26.57 5.06
C SER A 200 2.74 27.09 5.11
N PHE A 201 1.88 26.45 5.90
CA PHE A 201 0.53 26.91 6.20
C PHE A 201 0.54 27.95 7.32
N GLN A 202 0.89 29.20 6.98
CA GLN A 202 0.58 30.33 7.88
C GLN A 202 -0.93 30.65 7.74
N PRO A 203 -1.72 30.64 8.82
CA PRO A 203 -3.06 31.17 8.77
C PRO A 203 -2.94 32.65 8.44
N SER A 204 -3.59 33.10 7.36
CA SER A 204 -3.82 34.53 7.19
C SER A 204 -4.64 35.00 8.39
N THR A 205 -4.01 35.75 9.29
CA THR A 205 -4.70 36.54 10.30
C THR A 205 -5.51 37.62 9.59
N LYS A 206 -6.72 37.25 9.17
CA LYS A 206 -7.82 38.17 8.90
C LYS A 206 -9.05 37.64 9.62
N SER A 207 -9.00 37.68 10.94
CA SER A 207 -10.18 37.70 11.79
C SER A 207 -10.08 38.94 12.65
N ASP A 208 -10.44 40.07 12.07
CA ASP A 208 -11.03 41.20 12.79
C ASP A 208 -11.75 42.06 11.75
N GLN A 209 -12.97 42.48 12.09
CA GLN A 209 -13.98 43.11 11.23
C GLN A 209 -14.77 42.13 10.36
N PHE A 210 -15.85 41.58 10.92
CA PHE A 210 -17.22 41.84 10.46
C PHE A 210 -18.20 41.12 11.40
N PHE A 211 -18.43 41.72 12.57
CA PHE A 211 -19.72 41.60 13.25
C PHE A 211 -20.53 42.83 12.85
N SER A 212 -21.49 42.69 11.94
CA SER A 212 -22.81 43.33 12.02
C SER A 212 -23.70 43.02 10.82
N SER A 213 -24.99 42.87 11.15
CA SER A 213 -26.21 42.96 10.33
C SER A 213 -26.59 41.83 9.34
N SER A 214 -27.46 40.95 9.84
CA SER A 214 -28.86 40.71 9.42
C SER A 214 -29.26 40.50 7.94
N SER A 215 -29.91 39.34 7.71
CA SER A 215 -31.19 39.10 7.02
C SER A 215 -31.23 38.24 5.72
N LEU A 216 -32.05 37.18 5.82
CA LEU A 216 -32.98 36.56 4.85
C LEU A 216 -32.51 36.22 3.41
N PHE A 217 -32.46 34.92 3.06
CA PHE A 217 -33.45 34.22 2.19
C PHE A 217 -33.02 32.76 1.90
N GLU A 218 -34.00 31.85 1.87
CA GLU A 218 -33.90 30.46 1.40
C GLU A 218 -33.63 30.36 -0.12
N THR A 219 -32.88 29.34 -0.57
CA THR A 219 -33.31 28.34 -1.58
C THR A 219 -32.22 27.29 -1.91
N THR A 220 -32.61 26.01 -1.77
CA THR A 220 -32.20 24.75 -2.46
C THR A 220 -30.72 24.31 -2.58
N PRO A 221 -30.39 23.01 -2.34
CA PRO A 221 -29.05 22.47 -2.55
C PRO A 221 -28.87 21.77 -3.92
N THR A 222 -27.73 22.01 -4.56
CA THR A 222 -27.14 21.12 -5.58
C THR A 222 -25.76 20.65 -5.10
N PRO A 223 -25.33 19.41 -5.43
CA PRO A 223 -24.17 18.79 -4.79
C PRO A 223 -22.87 19.13 -5.54
N GLU A 224 -22.02 19.97 -4.94
CA GLU A 224 -20.65 20.21 -5.39
C GLU A 224 -19.62 19.37 -4.66
N ALA A 225 -18.64 18.93 -5.44
CA ALA A 225 -17.64 17.93 -5.15
C ALA A 225 -16.58 18.35 -4.11
N THR A 226 -16.28 17.41 -3.21
CA THR A 226 -14.94 16.96 -2.80
C THR A 226 -13.79 18.01 -2.73
N ARG A 227 -14.00 19.14 -2.05
CA ARG A 227 -12.92 20.09 -1.68
C ARG A 227 -12.71 20.21 -0.16
N GLY A 228 -13.51 19.51 0.64
CA GLY A 228 -13.50 19.61 2.11
C GLY A 228 -12.61 18.60 2.85
N ASP A 229 -12.17 17.53 2.19
CA ASP A 229 -11.49 16.41 2.88
C ASP A 229 -9.98 16.69 3.10
N THR A 230 -9.32 17.41 2.19
CA THR A 230 -7.90 17.82 2.33
C THR A 230 -7.68 18.75 3.53
N THR A 231 -8.55 19.73 3.74
CA THR A 231 -8.39 20.71 4.82
C THR A 231 -8.58 20.09 6.21
N ILE A 232 -9.44 19.07 6.33
CA ILE A 232 -9.64 18.33 7.59
C ILE A 232 -8.45 17.39 7.85
N ARG A 233 -7.93 16.73 6.81
CA ARG A 233 -6.72 15.88 6.88
C ARG A 233 -5.53 16.68 7.42
N ASP A 234 -5.27 17.86 6.86
CA ASP A 234 -4.15 18.71 7.26
C ASP A 234 -4.33 19.21 8.69
N ARG A 235 -5.56 19.53 9.11
CA ARG A 235 -5.88 20.04 10.45
C ARG A 235 -5.72 18.97 11.55
N ILE A 236 -6.15 17.72 11.31
CA ILE A 236 -6.00 16.61 12.27
C ILE A 236 -4.51 16.22 12.41
N ILE A 237 -3.79 16.15 11.30
CA ILE A 237 -2.35 15.87 11.30
C ILE A 237 -1.60 17.01 12.01
N PHE A 238 -1.94 18.27 11.72
CA PHE A 238 -1.40 19.45 12.38
C PHE A 238 -1.60 19.40 13.90
N GLU A 239 -2.83 19.16 14.37
CA GLU A 239 -3.15 19.19 15.80
C GLU A 239 -2.45 18.07 16.58
N LYS A 240 -2.26 16.90 15.96
CA LYS A 240 -1.58 15.76 16.59
C LYS A 240 -0.06 15.85 16.53
N MET A 241 0.52 16.45 15.48
CA MET A 241 1.97 16.63 15.34
C MET A 241 2.53 17.83 16.12
N THR A 242 1.72 18.86 16.39
CA THR A 242 2.17 20.08 17.11
C THR A 242 2.04 19.99 18.62
N LYS A 243 1.28 19.02 19.15
CA LYS A 243 1.20 18.75 20.59
C LYS A 243 2.30 17.76 20.98
N PRO A 244 3.27 18.13 21.83
CA PRO A 244 4.30 17.19 22.27
C PRO A 244 3.63 16.02 23.00
N SER A 245 3.88 14.80 22.53
CA SER A 245 3.48 13.59 23.25
C SER A 245 4.23 13.57 24.58
N ARG A 246 3.49 13.51 25.68
CA ARG A 246 4.04 13.43 27.04
C ARG A 246 4.78 12.10 27.15
N ILE A 247 6.09 12.12 26.92
CA ILE A 247 6.97 10.98 27.21
C ILE A 247 6.87 10.74 28.71
N MET A 248 6.17 9.66 29.12
CA MET A 248 6.25 9.19 30.48
C MET A 248 7.65 8.62 30.71
N THR A 249 8.52 9.43 31.30
CA THR A 249 9.69 8.94 32.00
C THR A 249 9.22 8.43 33.36
N SER A 250 9.21 7.11 33.52
CA SER A 250 9.17 6.48 34.85
C SER A 250 10.13 5.30 34.84
N GLY A 251 11.41 5.60 35.04
CA GLY A 251 12.39 4.64 35.53
C GLY A 251 12.38 4.65 37.07
N PRO A 252 12.68 3.52 37.73
CA PRO A 252 12.60 3.42 39.19
C PRO A 252 13.75 4.19 39.86
N GLU A 253 13.41 4.97 40.87
CA GLU A 253 14.33 5.69 41.74
C GLU A 253 15.25 4.71 42.49
N ALA A 254 16.55 4.74 42.17
CA ALA A 254 17.59 4.21 43.03
C ALA A 254 18.10 5.36 43.91
N ASN A 255 17.61 5.43 45.15
CA ASN A 255 18.15 6.36 46.15
C ASN A 255 19.08 5.59 47.09
N ALA A 256 20.38 5.73 46.83
CA ALA A 256 21.44 5.31 47.71
C ALA A 256 21.77 6.48 48.64
N ASP A 257 21.46 6.35 49.93
CA ASP A 257 22.14 7.15 50.95
C ASP A 257 22.07 6.45 52.31
N ASN A 258 23.15 5.76 52.70
CA ASN A 258 23.64 5.87 54.07
C ASN A 258 25.11 5.46 54.19
N LYS A 259 25.98 6.46 54.30
CA LYS A 259 27.39 6.31 54.65
C LYS A 259 27.55 6.81 56.10
N ARG A 260 27.97 5.90 56.99
CA ARG A 260 29.14 6.01 57.91
C ARG A 260 28.90 5.70 59.40
N LYS A 261 29.72 4.74 59.83
CA LYS A 261 30.62 4.70 61.02
C LYS A 261 30.03 4.38 62.41
N ARG A 262 30.51 3.26 62.98
CA ARG A 262 31.44 3.14 64.13
C ARG A 262 31.55 1.64 64.48
N THR A 263 32.69 0.96 64.27
CA THR A 263 33.76 0.72 65.27
C THR A 263 33.28 0.78 66.72
N SER A 264 32.95 -0.39 67.28
CA SER A 264 33.56 -1.04 68.45
C SER A 264 32.69 -2.22 68.87
#